data_AF-A0A2U9NJD3-F1
#
_entry.id   AF-A0A2U9NJD3-F1
#
_cell.length_a   1.000
_cell.length_b   1.000
_cell.length_c   1.000
_cell.angle_alpha   90.00
_cell.angle_beta   90.00
_cell.angle_gamma   90.00
#
_symmetry.space_group_name_H-M   'P 1'
#
loop_
_entity.id
_entity.type
_entity.pdbx_description
1 polymer ?
#
loop_
_entity_poly.entity_id
_entity_poly.type
_entity_poly.pdbx_seq_one_letter_code
_entity_poly.pdbx_strand_id
1 'polypeptide(L)'
;LTLASIQCFSVDFMKKVETWRNECIVETGIDRDSVINALSNHQYPDEAKFKEFVVCLVKKPGIMDDQGNLHPEVYKKILVSEGLSDAAADDLVKKCVVVKGSTTDSAFNLFVCHQNSAPKDLQV
;
A
#
# COMPACT_ATOMS: atom_id res chain seq x y z
N LEU A 1 10.31 0.83 33.54
CA LEU A 1 9.24 0.59 32.54
C LEU A 1 9.06 1.89 31.75
N THR A 2 9.86 2.12 30.71
CA THR A 2 9.76 3.33 29.88
C THR A 2 8.88 3.01 28.67
N LEU A 3 7.61 3.42 28.74
CA LEU A 3 6.59 3.28 27.68
C LEU A 3 6.78 4.32 26.56
N ALA A 4 7.99 4.52 26.04
CA ALA A 4 8.27 5.62 25.09
C ALA A 4 8.84 5.19 23.73
N SER A 5 9.04 3.89 23.47
CA SER A 5 9.78 3.46 22.29
C SER A 5 9.02 2.57 21.29
N ILE A 6 7.71 2.31 21.47
CA ILE A 6 6.99 1.35 20.62
C ILE A 6 6.13 2.00 19.52
N GLN A 7 5.81 3.30 19.53
CA GLN A 7 4.77 3.83 18.62
C GLN A 7 5.04 5.20 17.96
N CYS A 8 6.27 5.48 17.52
CA CYS A 8 6.53 6.65 16.67
C CYS A 8 6.71 6.32 15.18
N PHE A 9 7.26 5.15 14.83
CA PHE A 9 7.54 4.81 13.43
C PHE A 9 6.26 4.66 12.58
N SER A 10 5.25 3.97 13.10
CA SER A 10 3.94 3.84 12.43
C SER A 10 3.22 5.18 12.23
N VAL A 11 3.33 6.10 13.18
CA VAL A 11 2.74 7.43 13.04
C VAL A 11 3.39 8.23 11.91
N ASP A 12 4.71 8.16 11.77
CA ASP A 12 5.43 8.88 10.71
C ASP A 12 5.25 8.22 9.33
N PHE A 13 5.17 6.90 9.27
CA PHE A 13 4.87 6.20 8.03
C PHE A 13 3.45 6.48 7.55
N MET A 14 2.45 6.44 8.44
CA MET A 14 1.06 6.74 8.06
C MET A 14 0.87 8.18 7.57
N LYS A 15 1.62 9.16 8.10
CA LYS A 15 1.67 10.52 7.54
C LYS A 15 2.24 10.57 6.12
N LYS A 16 3.26 9.76 5.82
CA LYS A 16 3.78 9.64 4.45
C LYS A 16 2.76 9.01 3.53
N VAL A 17 2.08 7.95 3.97
CA VAL A 17 0.99 7.31 3.20
C VAL A 17 -0.12 8.32 2.89
N GLU A 18 -0.52 9.14 3.85
CA GLU A 18 -1.49 10.23 3.62
C GLU A 18 -0.99 11.25 2.60
N THR A 19 0.29 11.65 2.70
CA THR A 19 0.91 12.58 1.75
C THR A 19 0.92 12.00 0.34
N TRP A 20 1.38 10.75 0.19
CA TRP A 20 1.40 10.02 -1.08
C TRP A 20 0.01 9.83 -1.66
N ARG A 21 -1.00 9.53 -0.83
CA ARG A 21 -2.40 9.48 -1.27
C ARG A 21 -2.83 10.80 -1.87
N ASN A 22 -2.57 11.92 -1.20
CA ASN A 22 -2.94 13.24 -1.70
C ASN A 22 -2.20 13.59 -3.01
N GLU A 23 -0.91 13.28 -3.10
CA GLU A 23 -0.13 13.45 -4.33
C GLU A 23 -0.69 12.62 -5.48
N CYS A 24 -1.01 11.35 -5.25
CA CYS A 24 -1.55 10.46 -6.28
C CYS A 24 -2.97 10.85 -6.71
N ILE A 25 -3.79 11.41 -5.82
CA ILE A 25 -5.08 12.00 -6.19
C ILE A 25 -4.86 13.15 -7.19
N VAL A 26 -3.91 14.05 -6.91
CA VAL A 26 -3.59 15.18 -7.79
C VAL A 26 -2.99 14.69 -9.12
N GLU A 27 -2.04 13.76 -9.08
CA GLU A 27 -1.33 13.26 -10.26
C GLU A 27 -2.24 12.54 -11.24
N THR A 28 -3.17 11.73 -10.73
CA THR A 28 -4.08 10.93 -11.57
C THR A 28 -5.37 11.66 -11.94
N GLY A 29 -5.70 12.73 -11.21
CA GLY A 29 -6.96 13.46 -11.37
C GLY A 29 -8.19 12.64 -10.98
N ILE A 30 -8.03 11.57 -10.20
CA ILE A 30 -9.16 10.83 -9.65
C ILE A 30 -9.94 11.73 -8.69
N ASP A 31 -11.26 11.56 -8.67
CA ASP A 31 -12.11 12.23 -7.69
C ASP A 31 -11.74 11.81 -6.25
N ARG A 32 -11.51 12.80 -5.38
CA ARG A 32 -11.06 12.56 -4.00
C ARG A 32 -12.10 11.76 -3.21
N ASP A 33 -13.37 12.08 -3.36
CA ASP A 33 -14.43 11.45 -2.58
C ASP A 33 -14.57 9.99 -2.98
N SER A 34 -14.35 9.66 -4.25
CA SER A 34 -14.28 8.29 -4.74
C SER A 34 -13.16 7.49 -4.06
N VAL A 35 -11.96 8.08 -3.88
CA VAL A 35 -10.87 7.43 -3.13
C VAL A 35 -11.22 7.26 -1.66
N ILE A 36 -11.73 8.31 -1.01
CA ILE A 36 -12.11 8.26 0.42
C ILE A 36 -13.18 7.18 0.66
N ASN A 37 -14.20 7.12 -0.20
CA ASN A 37 -15.26 6.13 -0.12
C ASN A 37 -14.73 4.71 -0.32
N ALA A 38 -13.81 4.50 -1.26
CA ALA A 38 -13.22 3.19 -1.51
C ALA A 38 -12.41 2.67 -0.31
N LEU A 39 -11.58 3.53 0.28
CA LEU A 39 -10.78 3.20 1.47
C LEU A 39 -11.68 2.96 2.69
N SER A 40 -12.63 3.86 2.95
CA SER A 40 -13.50 3.78 4.14
C SER A 40 -14.43 2.57 4.15
N ASN A 41 -14.89 2.13 2.96
CA ASN A 41 -15.81 1.01 2.82
C ASN A 41 -15.10 -0.30 2.48
N HIS A 42 -13.77 -0.31 2.33
CA HIS A 42 -13.00 -1.45 1.80
C HIS A 42 -13.56 -2.00 0.48
N GLN A 43 -13.98 -1.09 -0.40
CA GLN A 43 -14.56 -1.41 -1.71
C GLN A 43 -13.73 -0.73 -2.80
N TYR A 44 -12.89 -1.52 -3.46
CA TYR A 44 -11.91 -1.02 -4.41
C TYR A 44 -12.44 -1.24 -5.84
N PRO A 45 -12.91 -0.19 -6.53
CA PRO A 45 -13.46 -0.35 -7.87
C PRO A 45 -12.37 -0.78 -8.85
N ASP A 46 -12.67 -1.78 -9.68
CA ASP A 46 -11.83 -2.17 -10.80
C ASP A 46 -12.09 -1.23 -11.98
N GLU A 47 -11.70 0.03 -11.80
CA GLU A 47 -11.85 1.10 -12.77
C GLU A 47 -10.49 1.71 -13.10
N ALA A 48 -10.31 2.15 -14.34
CA ALA A 48 -9.02 2.62 -14.84
C ALA A 48 -8.38 3.71 -13.95
N LYS A 49 -9.16 4.71 -13.54
CA LYS A 49 -8.67 5.81 -12.70
C LYS A 49 -8.26 5.35 -11.31
N PHE A 50 -9.00 4.42 -10.70
CA PHE A 50 -8.65 3.89 -9.39
C PHE A 50 -7.41 3.01 -9.48
N LYS A 51 -7.28 2.22 -10.54
CA LYS A 51 -6.06 1.46 -10.83
C LYS A 51 -4.84 2.35 -11.07
N GLU A 52 -4.97 3.46 -11.80
CA GLU A 52 -3.91 4.47 -11.96
C GLU A 52 -3.48 5.06 -10.60
N PHE A 53 -4.46 5.42 -9.76
CA PHE A 53 -4.21 5.89 -8.39
C PHE A 53 -3.42 4.87 -7.57
N VAL A 54 -3.81 3.58 -7.64
CA VAL A 54 -3.12 2.50 -6.93
C VAL A 54 -1.70 2.30 -7.46
N VAL A 55 -1.47 2.33 -8.78
CA VAL A 55 -0.12 2.24 -9.35
C VAL A 55 0.76 3.37 -8.81
N CYS A 56 0.27 4.62 -8.81
CA CYS A 56 0.99 5.74 -8.21
C CYS A 56 1.31 5.46 -6.74
N LEU A 57 0.32 5.03 -5.94
CA LEU A 57 0.49 4.82 -4.51
C LEU A 57 1.52 3.72 -4.19
N VAL A 58 1.55 2.63 -4.96
CA VAL A 58 2.50 1.51 -4.79
C VAL A 58 3.92 1.91 -5.22
N LYS A 59 4.06 2.83 -6.18
CA LYS A 59 5.36 3.37 -6.62
C LYS A 59 6.00 4.30 -5.59
N LYS A 60 5.22 5.12 -4.87
CA LYS A 60 5.74 6.11 -3.89
C LYS A 60 6.71 5.52 -2.84
N PRO A 61 6.44 4.36 -2.23
CA PRO A 61 7.39 3.70 -1.32
C PRO A 61 8.46 2.85 -2.05
N GLY A 62 8.43 2.74 -3.38
CA GLY A 62 9.34 1.92 -4.17
C GLY A 62 8.99 0.43 -4.20
N ILE A 63 7.76 0.06 -3.81
CA ILE A 63 7.29 -1.33 -3.92
C ILE A 63 7.10 -1.73 -5.39
N MET A 64 6.81 -0.74 -6.25
CA MET A 64 6.84 -0.88 -7.70
C MET A 64 7.80 0.15 -8.29
N ASP A 65 8.61 -0.24 -9.27
CA ASP A 65 9.44 0.69 -10.04
C ASP A 65 8.69 1.31 -11.23
N ASP A 66 9.36 2.19 -11.98
CA ASP A 66 8.74 2.86 -13.13
C ASP A 66 8.49 1.94 -14.33
N GLN A 67 9.16 0.80 -14.39
CA GLN A 67 8.95 -0.25 -15.38
C GLN A 67 7.79 -1.18 -14.99
N GLY A 68 7.24 -1.03 -13.78
CA GLY A 68 6.13 -1.82 -13.27
C GLY A 68 6.55 -3.13 -12.61
N ASN A 69 7.84 -3.32 -12.31
CA ASN A 69 8.31 -4.47 -11.55
C ASN A 69 7.98 -4.29 -10.08
N LEU A 70 7.48 -5.35 -9.45
CA LEU A 70 7.28 -5.39 -8.01
C LEU A 70 8.58 -5.79 -7.29
N HIS A 71 8.83 -5.17 -6.15
CA HIS A 71 9.98 -5.37 -5.28
C HIS A 71 9.54 -5.98 -3.93
N PRO A 72 9.38 -7.31 -3.86
CA PRO A 72 8.93 -8.01 -2.64
C PRO A 72 9.77 -7.67 -1.40
N GLU A 73 11.08 -7.47 -1.58
CA GLU A 73 12.04 -7.12 -0.53
C GLU A 73 11.79 -5.73 0.05
N VAL A 74 11.39 -4.76 -0.78
CA VAL A 74 11.03 -3.40 -0.32
C VAL A 74 9.74 -3.48 0.48
N TYR A 75 8.74 -4.21 -0.03
CA TYR A 75 7.48 -4.41 0.68
C TYR A 75 7.70 -5.10 2.03
N LYS A 76 8.49 -6.18 2.09
CA LYS A 76 8.86 -6.85 3.35
C LYS A 76 9.50 -5.88 4.33
N LYS A 77 10.49 -5.11 3.87
CA LYS A 77 11.24 -4.17 4.71
C LYS A 77 10.32 -3.13 5.35
N ILE A 78 9.34 -2.63 4.61
CA ILE A 78 8.32 -1.71 5.13
C ILE A 78 7.48 -2.40 6.19
N LEU A 79 6.92 -3.59 5.91
CA LEU A 79 6.11 -4.31 6.90
C LEU A 79 6.87 -4.53 8.22
N VAL A 80 8.13 -4.93 8.14
CA VAL A 80 8.98 -5.13 9.33
C VAL A 80 9.29 -3.81 10.03
N SER A 81 9.56 -2.71 9.31
CA SER A 81 9.78 -1.40 9.93
C SER A 81 8.53 -0.88 10.66
N GLU A 82 7.35 -1.27 10.18
CA GLU A 82 6.06 -0.93 10.79
C GLU A 82 5.63 -1.93 11.89
N GLY A 83 6.51 -2.85 12.29
CA GLY A 83 6.34 -3.65 13.50
C GLY A 83 5.82 -5.07 13.28
N LEU A 84 5.69 -5.54 12.04
CA LEU A 84 5.44 -6.96 11.78
C LEU A 84 6.71 -7.78 12.04
N SER A 85 6.55 -8.99 12.55
CA SER A 85 7.64 -9.94 12.60
C SER A 85 8.06 -10.35 11.17
N ASP A 86 9.32 -10.74 11.00
CA ASP A 86 9.83 -11.23 9.71
C ASP A 86 8.95 -12.33 9.11
N ALA A 87 8.50 -13.29 9.93
CA ALA A 87 7.65 -14.39 9.47
C ALA A 87 6.28 -13.91 8.97
N ALA A 88 5.63 -13.00 9.69
CA ALA A 88 4.36 -12.43 9.25
C ALA A 88 4.51 -11.56 8.00
N ALA A 89 5.62 -10.83 7.90
CA ALA A 89 5.95 -10.07 6.70
C ALA A 89 6.20 -10.98 5.49
N ASP A 90 6.95 -12.07 5.66
CA ASP A 90 7.17 -13.08 4.61
C ASP A 90 5.85 -13.72 4.13
N ASP A 91 4.96 -14.07 5.05
CA ASP A 91 3.65 -14.63 4.71
C ASP A 91 2.80 -13.64 3.88
N LEU A 92 2.78 -12.36 4.26
CA LEU A 92 2.09 -11.32 3.48
C LEU A 92 2.72 -11.09 2.11
N VAL A 93 4.05 -11.07 2.03
CA VAL A 93 4.78 -10.91 0.76
C VAL A 93 4.43 -12.05 -0.18
N LYS A 94 4.54 -13.30 0.28
CA LYS A 94 4.20 -14.50 -0.49
C LYS A 94 2.75 -14.50 -0.95
N LYS A 95 1.84 -14.01 -0.11
CA LYS A 95 0.41 -13.95 -0.41
C LYS A 95 0.06 -12.87 -1.43
N CYS A 96 0.62 -11.67 -1.28
CA CYS A 96 0.13 -10.47 -1.96
C CYS A 96 0.97 -10.01 -3.15
N VAL A 97 2.26 -10.35 -3.19
CA VAL A 97 3.14 -9.96 -4.31
C VAL A 97 3.00 -10.99 -5.43
N VAL A 98 1.95 -10.81 -6.24
CA VAL A 98 1.58 -11.72 -7.34
C VAL A 98 1.58 -10.95 -8.65
N VAL A 99 2.42 -11.38 -9.60
CA VAL A 99 2.42 -10.86 -10.97
C VAL A 99 1.15 -11.32 -11.69
N LYS A 100 0.42 -10.38 -12.27
CA LYS A 100 -0.80 -10.57 -13.06
C LYS A 100 -0.53 -10.31 -14.55
N GLY A 101 -1.58 -10.36 -15.37
CA GLY A 101 -1.48 -10.15 -16.82
C GLY A 101 -0.96 -8.77 -17.23
N SER A 102 -1.04 -7.77 -16.35
CA SER A 102 -0.46 -6.44 -16.54
C SER A 102 0.20 -5.93 -15.25
N THR A 103 1.08 -4.92 -15.39
CA THR A 103 1.70 -4.23 -14.25
C THR A 103 0.65 -3.53 -13.39
N THR A 104 -0.32 -2.88 -14.03
CA THR A 104 -1.48 -2.25 -13.37
C THR A 104 -2.30 -3.25 -12.55
N ASP A 105 -2.62 -4.42 -13.12
CA ASP A 105 -3.36 -5.46 -12.38
C ASP A 105 -2.53 -6.06 -11.23
N SER A 106 -1.21 -6.11 -11.39
CA SER A 106 -0.29 -6.57 -10.33
C SER A 106 -0.27 -5.59 -9.16
N ALA A 107 -0.16 -4.28 -9.43
CA ALA A 107 -0.25 -3.22 -8.42
C ALA A 107 -1.60 -3.26 -7.70
N PHE A 108 -2.69 -3.34 -8.47
CA PHE A 108 -4.04 -3.39 -7.93
C PHE A 108 -4.26 -4.61 -7.05
N ASN A 109 -3.84 -5.80 -7.50
CA ASN A 109 -3.90 -7.01 -6.70
C ASN A 109 -3.10 -6.90 -5.40
N LEU A 110 -1.88 -6.36 -5.46
CA LEU A 110 -1.04 -6.17 -4.28
C LEU A 110 -1.72 -5.26 -3.26
N PHE A 111 -2.24 -4.12 -3.71
CA PHE A 111 -2.95 -3.16 -2.85
C PHE A 111 -4.17 -3.80 -2.19
N VAL A 112 -5.08 -4.40 -2.97
CA VAL A 112 -6.30 -5.02 -2.43
C VAL A 112 -5.97 -6.18 -1.48
N CYS A 113 -4.98 -7.01 -1.83
CA CYS A 113 -4.55 -8.09 -0.96
C CYS A 113 -4.00 -7.58 0.37
N HIS A 114 -3.18 -6.52 0.35
CA HIS A 114 -2.67 -5.87 1.54
C HIS A 114 -3.80 -5.37 2.43
N GLN A 115 -4.73 -4.57 1.87
CA GLN A 115 -5.86 -4.02 2.64
C GLN A 115 -6.73 -5.12 3.29
N ASN A 116 -6.86 -6.27 2.63
CA ASN A 116 -7.67 -7.38 3.14
C ASN A 116 -6.92 -8.32 4.09
N SER A 117 -5.58 -8.29 4.12
CA SER A 117 -4.77 -9.32 4.80
C SER A 117 -3.84 -8.78 5.88
N ALA A 118 -3.40 -7.52 5.76
CA ALA A 118 -2.52 -6.91 6.74
C ALA A 118 -3.27 -6.58 8.03
N PRO A 119 -2.58 -6.48 9.18
CA PRO A 119 -3.13 -5.89 10.39
C PRO A 119 -3.74 -4.51 10.12
N LYS A 120 -4.84 -4.18 10.83
CA LYS A 120 -5.64 -2.96 10.56
C LYS A 120 -4.84 -1.66 10.69
N ASP A 121 -3.84 -1.65 11.56
CA ASP A 121 -2.94 -0.52 11.80
C ASP A 121 -1.95 -0.27 10.66
N LEU A 122 -1.84 -1.20 9.69
CA LEU A 122 -1.04 -1.05 8.48
C LEU A 122 -1.85 -0.75 7.22
N GLN A 123 -3.18 -0.80 7.32
CA GLN A 123 -4.10 -0.52 6.21
C GLN A 123 -4.18 1.00 5.95
N VAL A 124 -4.62 1.40 4.75
CA VAL A 124 -4.56 2.80 4.25
C VAL A 124 -5.90 3.51 4.33
#